data_AF-A0A0D5LWI9-F1
#
_entry.id   AF-A0A0D5LWI9-F1
#
_cell.length_a   1.000
_cell.length_b   1.000
_cell.length_c   1.000
_cell.angle_alpha   90.00
_cell.angle_beta   90.00
_cell.angle_gamma   90.00
#
_symmetry.space_group_name_H-M   'P 1'
#
loop_
_entity.id
_entity.type
_entity.pdbx_description
1 polymer ?
#
loop_
_entity_poly.entity_id
_entity_poly.type
_entity_poly.pdbx_seq_one_letter_code
_entity_poly.pdbx_strand_id
1 'polypeptide(L)'
;MRPASAKDRLSRIRELVASAAPIAHVTSDVEGLHLASDSMEPAEREIIGTIPQACPVSNRELLLKHVEIPADLIRMIDAAAKLDRRRRTEIERLQMELEARGGRPAKNYAAECAMKCSEPAFKAFMEARHALARPLTDDRVAARVRSVLAISSRTELNTSNEAAARWREMVKDFDVWRKR
;
A
#
# COMPACT_ATOMS: atom_id res chain seq x y z
N MET A 1 -13.69 15.27 -13.89
CA MET A 1 -13.40 13.82 -14.07
C MET A 1 -12.48 13.38 -12.93
N ARG A 2 -12.93 12.53 -11.99
CA ARG A 2 -12.06 12.07 -10.88
C ARG A 2 -11.01 11.10 -11.46
N PRO A 3 -9.74 11.18 -11.04
CA PRO A 3 -8.74 10.23 -11.49
C PRO A 3 -9.13 8.82 -11.01
N ALA A 4 -9.04 7.83 -11.91
CA ALA A 4 -9.31 6.43 -11.61
C ALA A 4 -8.48 5.98 -10.41
N SER A 5 -9.04 5.15 -9.52
CA SER A 5 -8.33 4.69 -8.33
C SER A 5 -7.10 3.86 -8.74
N ALA A 6 -6.11 3.71 -7.85
CA ALA A 6 -4.94 2.87 -8.13
C ALA A 6 -5.33 1.42 -8.49
N LYS A 7 -6.42 0.92 -7.89
CA LYS A 7 -6.99 -0.39 -8.18
C LYS A 7 -7.52 -0.46 -9.62
N ASP A 8 -8.30 0.53 -10.03
CA ASP A 8 -8.89 0.55 -11.38
C ASP A 8 -7.81 0.66 -12.46
N ARG A 9 -6.76 1.45 -12.21
CA ARG A 9 -5.61 1.54 -13.11
C ARG A 9 -4.90 0.20 -13.26
N LEU A 10 -4.65 -0.50 -12.14
CA LEU A 10 -3.98 -1.80 -12.17
C LEU A 10 -4.83 -2.86 -12.88
N SER A 11 -6.16 -2.88 -12.67
CA SER A 11 -7.06 -3.77 -13.40
C SER A 11 -6.99 -3.53 -14.91
N ARG A 12 -7.04 -2.27 -15.35
CA ARG A 12 -6.92 -1.93 -16.77
C ARG A 12 -5.57 -2.34 -17.37
N ILE A 13 -4.48 -2.17 -16.64
CA ILE A 13 -3.15 -2.60 -17.12
C ILE A 13 -3.09 -4.12 -17.25
N ARG A 14 -3.66 -4.87 -16.28
CA ARG A 14 -3.75 -6.33 -16.38
C ARG A 14 -4.52 -6.79 -17.62
N GLU A 15 -5.67 -6.16 -17.89
CA GLU A 15 -6.47 -6.46 -19.08
C GLU A 15 -5.68 -6.21 -20.37
N LEU A 16 -5.03 -5.05 -20.48
CA LEU A 16 -4.20 -4.70 -21.65
C LEU A 16 -3.08 -5.70 -21.88
N VAL A 17 -2.34 -6.06 -20.82
CA VAL A 17 -1.23 -7.01 -20.89
C VAL A 17 -1.72 -8.42 -21.26
N ALA A 18 -2.87 -8.83 -20.75
CA ALA A 18 -3.46 -10.14 -21.06
C ALA A 18 -4.01 -10.22 -22.50
N SER A 19 -4.50 -9.11 -23.04
CA SER A 19 -5.01 -9.03 -24.42
C SER A 19 -3.96 -8.73 -25.47
N ALA A 20 -2.77 -8.24 -25.06
CA ALA A 20 -1.71 -7.91 -26.00
C ALA A 20 -1.21 -9.18 -26.68
N ALA A 21 -1.24 -9.18 -28.01
CA ALA A 21 -0.60 -10.24 -28.79
C ALA A 21 0.92 -10.22 -28.49
N PRO A 22 1.54 -11.37 -28.22
CA PRO A 22 2.97 -11.42 -28.01
C PRO A 22 3.71 -11.02 -29.30
N ILE A 23 4.87 -10.38 -29.16
CA ILE A 23 5.80 -10.25 -30.27
C ILE A 23 6.31 -11.66 -30.58
N ALA A 24 5.91 -12.21 -31.73
CA ALA A 24 6.35 -13.51 -32.20
C ALA A 24 7.64 -13.38 -33.03
N HIS A 25 7.79 -12.27 -33.75
CA HIS A 25 8.89 -12.05 -34.67
C HIS A 25 9.42 -10.63 -34.62
N VAL A 26 10.75 -10.52 -34.72
CA VAL A 26 11.46 -9.25 -34.89
C VAL A 26 12.34 -9.35 -36.12
N THR A 27 12.11 -8.48 -37.10
CA THR A 27 12.95 -8.36 -38.30
C THR A 27 13.58 -6.97 -38.36
N SER A 28 14.61 -6.79 -39.16
CA SER A 28 15.29 -5.50 -39.32
C SER A 28 15.60 -5.20 -40.76
N ASP A 29 15.45 -3.94 -41.16
CA ASP A 29 15.85 -3.41 -42.47
C ASP A 29 16.46 -2.00 -42.34
N VAL A 30 16.50 -1.27 -43.47
CA VAL A 30 17.03 0.10 -43.56
C VAL A 30 16.16 1.14 -42.83
N GLU A 31 14.86 0.88 -42.66
CA GLU A 31 13.93 1.76 -41.96
C GLU A 31 13.97 1.52 -40.44
N GLY A 32 14.13 0.27 -40.00
CA GLY A 32 14.14 -0.03 -38.57
C GLY A 32 14.04 -1.49 -38.20
N LEU A 33 13.57 -1.72 -36.98
CA LEU A 33 13.15 -3.01 -36.46
C LEU A 33 11.63 -3.13 -36.56
N HIS A 34 11.14 -4.17 -37.21
CA HIS A 34 9.70 -4.44 -37.31
C HIS A 34 9.31 -5.52 -36.31
N LEU A 35 8.27 -5.23 -35.55
CA LEU A 35 7.67 -6.12 -34.57
C LEU A 35 6.42 -6.73 -35.19
N ALA A 36 6.32 -8.05 -35.20
CA ALA A 36 5.16 -8.74 -35.72
C ALA A 36 4.59 -9.74 -34.72
N SER A 37 3.27 -9.86 -34.72
CA SER A 37 2.55 -10.95 -34.06
C SER A 37 2.12 -11.99 -35.09
N ASP A 38 1.85 -13.20 -34.60
CA ASP A 38 1.18 -14.21 -35.41
C ASP A 38 -0.23 -13.72 -35.75
N SER A 39 -0.60 -13.78 -37.03
CA SER A 39 -1.97 -13.51 -37.45
C SER A 39 -2.83 -14.77 -37.32
N MET A 40 -4.13 -14.65 -37.59
CA MET A 40 -5.03 -15.82 -37.67
C MET A 40 -4.69 -16.74 -38.85
N GLU A 41 -3.98 -16.24 -39.86
CA GLU A 41 -3.49 -17.03 -40.99
C GLU A 41 -2.01 -17.41 -40.78
N PRO A 42 -1.66 -18.72 -40.76
CA PRO A 42 -0.29 -19.16 -40.43
C PRO A 42 0.83 -18.64 -41.33
N ALA A 43 0.49 -18.13 -42.52
CA ALA A 43 1.45 -17.61 -43.50
C ALA A 43 1.58 -16.08 -43.46
N GLU A 44 0.68 -15.37 -42.77
CA GLU A 44 0.67 -13.91 -42.71
C GLU A 44 1.16 -13.43 -41.34
N ARG A 45 2.10 -12.48 -41.38
CA ARG A 45 2.61 -11.79 -40.19
C ARG A 45 2.04 -10.39 -40.16
N GLU A 46 1.39 -10.03 -39.06
CA GLU A 46 0.87 -8.68 -38.90
C GLU A 46 1.94 -7.81 -38.23
N ILE A 47 2.41 -6.77 -38.92
CA ILE A 47 3.35 -5.80 -38.34
C ILE A 47 2.56 -4.92 -37.36
N ILE A 48 2.87 -5.05 -36.08
CA ILE A 48 2.24 -4.29 -35.00
C ILE A 48 3.01 -3.01 -34.66
N GLY A 49 4.24 -2.87 -35.16
CA GLY A 49 5.00 -1.62 -35.03
C GLY A 49 6.39 -1.68 -35.65
N THR A 50 6.93 -0.49 -35.95
CA THR A 50 8.31 -0.30 -36.44
C THR A 50 9.06 0.64 -35.50
N ILE A 51 10.24 0.22 -35.04
CA ILE A 51 11.17 1.02 -34.25
C ILE A 51 12.26 1.57 -35.19
N PRO A 52 12.36 2.88 -35.41
CA PRO A 52 13.36 3.45 -36.30
C PRO A 52 14.80 3.15 -35.88
N GLN A 53 15.73 3.06 -36.83
CA GLN A 53 17.16 2.82 -36.53
C GLN A 53 17.77 3.88 -35.59
N ALA A 54 17.32 5.14 -35.71
CA ALA A 54 17.75 6.24 -34.87
C ALA A 54 17.25 6.16 -33.41
N CYS A 55 16.37 5.20 -33.09
CA CYS A 55 15.86 5.01 -31.73
C CYS A 55 17.00 4.63 -30.77
N PRO A 56 17.21 5.40 -29.68
CA PRO A 56 18.20 5.08 -28.67
C PRO A 56 18.04 3.66 -28.12
N VAL A 57 19.16 3.02 -27.77
CA VAL A 57 19.19 1.62 -27.33
C VAL A 57 18.24 1.37 -26.15
N SER A 58 18.21 2.26 -25.16
CA SER A 58 17.33 2.15 -23.99
C SER A 58 15.84 2.17 -24.35
N ASN A 59 15.46 3.03 -25.30
CA ASN A 59 14.07 3.16 -25.74
C ASN A 59 13.67 1.93 -26.56
N ARG A 60 14.57 1.46 -27.43
CA ARG A 60 14.39 0.24 -28.22
C ARG A 60 14.19 -0.98 -27.34
N GLU A 61 15.00 -1.14 -26.29
CA GLU A 61 14.85 -2.23 -25.33
C GLU A 61 13.49 -2.19 -24.63
N LEU A 62 13.07 -1.01 -24.15
CA LEU A 62 11.77 -0.83 -23.51
C LEU A 62 10.60 -1.17 -24.45
N LEU A 63 10.69 -0.75 -25.72
CA LEU A 63 9.68 -1.03 -26.74
C LEU A 63 9.64 -2.52 -27.11
N LEU A 64 10.79 -3.19 -27.19
CA LEU A 64 10.86 -4.64 -27.40
C LEU A 64 10.26 -5.42 -26.23
N LYS A 65 10.35 -4.88 -25.01
CA LYS A 65 9.88 -5.52 -23.78
C LYS A 65 8.55 -4.96 -23.26
N HIS A 66 7.78 -4.31 -24.11
CA HIS A 66 6.57 -3.57 -23.74
C HIS A 66 5.45 -4.43 -23.12
N VAL A 67 5.42 -5.74 -23.41
CA VAL A 67 4.50 -6.71 -22.75
C VAL A 67 5.18 -7.41 -21.56
N GLU A 68 6.44 -7.83 -21.74
CA GLU A 68 7.19 -8.59 -20.73
C GLU A 68 7.37 -7.81 -19.42
N ILE A 69 7.83 -6.55 -19.50
CA ILE A 69 8.11 -5.73 -18.31
C ILE A 69 6.84 -5.50 -17.48
N PRO A 70 5.71 -5.01 -18.04
CA PRO A 70 4.48 -4.89 -17.26
C PRO A 70 3.99 -6.21 -16.69
N ALA A 71 4.11 -7.31 -17.44
CA ALA A 71 3.71 -8.64 -16.96
C ALA A 71 4.55 -9.07 -15.75
N ASP A 72 5.86 -8.87 -15.77
CA ASP A 72 6.75 -9.15 -14.64
C ASP A 72 6.44 -8.28 -13.43
N LEU A 73 6.22 -6.98 -13.64
CA LEU A 73 5.85 -6.06 -12.56
C LEU A 73 4.51 -6.46 -11.91
N ILE A 74 3.51 -6.86 -12.70
CA ILE A 74 2.25 -7.41 -12.18
C ILE A 74 2.51 -8.68 -11.35
N ARG A 75 3.32 -9.62 -11.86
CA ARG A 75 3.68 -10.85 -11.12
C ARG A 75 4.35 -10.54 -9.78
N MET A 76 5.27 -9.56 -9.75
CA MET A 76 5.93 -9.13 -8.52
C MET A 76 4.94 -8.52 -7.52
N ILE A 77 4.01 -7.69 -7.98
CA ILE A 77 2.94 -7.12 -7.13
C ILE A 77 2.04 -8.23 -6.57
N ASP A 78 1.65 -9.19 -7.39
CA ASP A 78 0.79 -10.30 -6.96
C ASP A 78 1.51 -11.21 -5.97
N ALA A 79 2.80 -11.48 -6.19
CA ALA A 79 3.64 -12.22 -5.25
C ALA A 79 3.78 -11.50 -3.91
N ALA A 80 4.02 -10.18 -3.93
CA ALA A 80 4.08 -9.36 -2.73
C ALA A 80 2.74 -9.36 -1.97
N ALA A 81 1.62 -9.22 -2.67
CA ALA A 81 0.28 -9.28 -2.07
C ALA A 81 0.00 -10.66 -1.46
N LYS A 82 0.44 -11.75 -2.10
CA LYS A 82 0.31 -13.12 -1.56
C LYS A 82 1.16 -13.32 -0.30
N LEU A 83 2.38 -12.78 -0.27
CA LEU A 83 3.23 -12.81 0.91
C LEU A 83 2.63 -12.01 2.07
N ASP A 84 2.09 -10.82 1.81
CA ASP A 84 1.42 -10.01 2.84
C ASP A 84 0.23 -10.74 3.46
N ARG A 85 -0.62 -11.36 2.63
CA ARG A 85 -1.74 -12.19 3.10
C ARG A 85 -1.26 -13.35 3.98
N ARG A 86 -0.22 -14.07 3.56
CA ARG A 86 0.34 -15.18 4.35
C ARG A 86 0.85 -14.72 5.72
N ARG A 87 1.60 -13.60 5.75
CA ARG A 87 2.09 -13.01 7.00
C ARG A 87 0.94 -12.61 7.92
N ARG A 88 -0.13 -12.00 7.39
CA ARG A 88 -1.32 -11.65 8.18
C ARG A 88 -1.98 -12.87 8.79
N THR A 89 -2.21 -13.91 8.01
CA THR A 89 -2.79 -15.17 8.52
C THR A 89 -1.90 -15.84 9.56
N GLU A 90 -0.58 -15.80 9.38
CA GLU A 90 0.37 -16.34 10.36
C GLU A 90 0.36 -15.54 11.67
N ILE A 91 0.32 -14.21 11.58
CA ILE A 91 0.18 -13.33 12.76
C ILE A 91 -1.13 -13.64 13.50
N GLU A 92 -2.25 -13.74 12.79
CA GLU A 92 -3.56 -14.06 13.37
C GLU A 92 -3.53 -15.43 14.07
N ARG A 93 -2.92 -16.43 13.43
CA ARG A 93 -2.75 -17.76 14.01
C ARG A 93 -1.89 -17.72 15.27
N LEU A 94 -0.74 -17.05 15.23
CA LEU A 94 0.16 -16.92 16.38
C LEU A 94 -0.51 -16.18 17.54
N GLN A 95 -1.36 -15.19 17.24
CA GLN A 95 -2.16 -14.49 18.24
C GLN A 95 -3.17 -15.44 18.90
N MET A 96 -3.90 -16.25 18.12
CA MET A 96 -4.82 -17.26 18.67
C MET A 96 -4.09 -18.32 19.51
N GLU A 97 -2.93 -18.79 19.06
CA GLU A 97 -2.11 -19.74 19.82
C GLU A 97 -1.58 -19.15 21.13
N LEU A 98 -1.21 -17.86 21.13
CA LEU A 98 -0.79 -17.14 22.33
C LEU A 98 -1.94 -17.00 23.32
N GLU A 99 -3.13 -16.61 22.86
CA GLU A 99 -4.35 -16.51 23.67
C GLU A 99 -4.74 -17.86 24.29
N ALA A 100 -4.70 -18.94 23.51
CA ALA A 100 -5.00 -20.30 23.98
C ALA A 100 -4.04 -20.79 25.08
N ARG A 101 -2.78 -20.32 25.06
CA ARG A 101 -1.78 -20.62 26.10
C ARG A 101 -1.85 -19.68 27.31
N GLY A 102 -2.89 -18.84 27.39
CA GLY A 102 -3.04 -17.84 28.47
C GLY A 102 -2.11 -16.65 28.34
N GLY A 103 -1.36 -16.54 27.23
CA GLY A 103 -0.64 -15.33 26.87
C GLY A 103 -1.63 -14.22 26.52
N ARG A 104 -1.37 -13.00 26.97
CA ARG A 104 -2.22 -11.86 26.59
C ARG A 104 -1.93 -11.50 25.14
N PRO A 105 -2.96 -11.32 24.29
CA PRO A 105 -2.76 -10.84 22.93
C PRO A 105 -2.07 -9.48 22.96
N ALA A 106 -1.35 -9.16 21.88
CA ALA A 106 -0.73 -7.86 21.73
C ALA A 106 -1.76 -6.76 21.99
N LYS A 107 -1.46 -5.85 22.92
CA LYS A 107 -2.41 -4.84 23.39
C LYS A 107 -2.89 -4.02 22.19
N ASN A 108 -4.20 -3.99 21.95
CA ASN A 108 -4.80 -3.23 20.85
C ASN A 108 -4.82 -1.74 21.21
N TYR A 109 -3.68 -1.08 21.00
CA TYR A 109 -3.48 0.34 21.26
C TYR A 109 -4.36 1.22 20.39
N ALA A 110 -4.73 0.79 19.18
CA ALA A 110 -5.69 1.52 18.35
C ALA A 110 -7.06 1.62 19.03
N ALA A 111 -7.56 0.51 19.59
CA ALA A 111 -8.82 0.47 20.34
C ALA A 111 -8.72 1.24 21.66
N GLU A 112 -7.63 1.07 22.41
CA GLU A 112 -7.36 1.84 23.63
C GLU A 112 -7.36 3.35 23.35
N CYS A 113 -6.71 3.78 22.28
CA CYS A 113 -6.67 5.16 21.84
C CYS A 113 -8.07 5.69 21.49
N ALA A 114 -8.89 4.89 20.78
CA ALA A 114 -10.28 5.27 20.50
C ALA A 114 -11.09 5.48 21.78
N MET A 115 -10.99 4.55 22.73
CA MET A 115 -11.67 4.66 24.03
C MET A 115 -11.20 5.91 24.80
N LYS A 116 -9.88 6.14 24.88
CA LYS A 116 -9.30 7.33 25.51
C LYS A 116 -9.79 8.64 24.88
N CYS A 117 -9.88 8.73 23.55
CA CYS A 117 -10.36 9.95 22.88
C CYS A 117 -11.80 10.33 23.25
N SER A 118 -12.64 9.36 23.61
CA SER A 118 -14.01 9.59 24.09
C SER A 118 -14.09 9.98 25.58
N GLU A 119 -13.04 9.72 26.36
CA GLU A 119 -13.00 9.97 27.81
C GLU A 119 -12.93 11.48 28.10
N PRO A 120 -13.88 12.07 28.87
CA PRO A 120 -13.87 13.50 29.17
C PRO A 120 -12.58 13.99 29.85
N ALA A 121 -12.00 13.19 30.75
CA ALA A 121 -10.74 13.52 31.40
C ALA A 121 -9.57 13.59 30.41
N PHE A 122 -9.52 12.68 29.43
CA PHE A 122 -8.50 12.70 28.40
C PHE A 122 -8.64 13.90 27.46
N LYS A 123 -9.88 14.33 27.17
CA LYS A 123 -10.13 15.57 26.42
C LYS A 123 -9.57 16.79 27.14
N ALA A 124 -9.79 16.90 28.45
CA ALA A 124 -9.24 17.97 29.28
C ALA A 124 -7.70 17.91 29.33
N PHE A 125 -7.11 16.72 29.41
CA PHE A 125 -5.66 16.54 29.30
C PHE A 125 -5.11 17.05 27.96
N MET A 126 -5.78 16.74 26.85
CA MET A 126 -5.38 17.20 25.52
C MET A 126 -5.51 18.72 25.37
N GLU A 127 -6.51 19.36 25.99
CA GLU A 127 -6.62 20.82 26.09
C GLU A 127 -5.44 21.40 26.89
N ALA A 128 -5.19 20.88 28.10
CA ALA A 128 -4.19 21.40 29.02
C ALA A 128 -2.74 21.20 28.58
N ARG A 129 -2.41 20.02 28.01
CA ARG A 129 -1.01 19.62 27.75
C ARG A 129 -0.62 19.64 26.28
N HIS A 130 -1.60 19.52 25.38
CA HIS A 130 -1.38 19.46 23.94
C HIS A 130 -2.09 20.58 23.18
N ALA A 131 -2.54 21.62 23.89
CA ALA A 131 -3.13 22.85 23.34
C ALA A 131 -4.28 22.57 22.35
N LEU A 132 -5.12 21.57 22.64
CA LEU A 132 -6.31 21.30 21.85
C LEU A 132 -7.37 22.38 22.11
N ALA A 133 -7.68 23.19 21.09
CA ALA A 133 -8.70 24.22 21.18
C ALA A 133 -10.12 23.63 21.22
N ARG A 134 -11.03 24.30 21.94
CA ARG A 134 -12.46 23.98 21.96
C ARG A 134 -13.12 24.15 20.59
N PRO A 135 -14.22 23.44 20.28
CA PRO A 135 -14.84 22.36 21.08
C PRO A 135 -13.99 21.06 21.10
N LEU A 136 -14.06 20.32 22.21
CA LEU A 136 -13.34 19.07 22.44
C LEU A 136 -14.16 17.85 21.99
N THR A 137 -14.38 17.72 20.68
CA THR A 137 -15.07 16.56 20.10
C THR A 137 -14.11 15.38 19.91
N ASP A 138 -14.63 14.16 19.92
CA ASP A 138 -13.85 12.92 19.77
C ASP A 138 -12.98 12.93 18.51
N ASP A 139 -13.52 13.42 17.40
CA ASP A 139 -12.79 13.51 16.13
C ASP A 139 -11.62 14.48 16.18
N ARG A 140 -11.78 15.64 16.84
CA ARG A 140 -10.71 16.63 16.99
C ARG A 140 -9.62 16.13 17.93
N VAL A 141 -10.01 15.43 19.00
CA VAL A 141 -9.08 14.77 19.91
C VAL A 141 -8.30 13.70 19.17
N ALA A 142 -8.97 12.83 18.42
CA ALA A 142 -8.32 11.79 17.62
C ALA A 142 -7.38 12.35 16.54
N ALA A 143 -7.75 13.47 15.90
CA ALA A 143 -6.87 14.16 14.96
C ALA A 143 -5.64 14.75 15.65
N ARG A 144 -5.82 15.33 16.84
CA ARG A 144 -4.71 15.88 17.62
C ARG A 144 -3.78 14.80 18.12
N VAL A 145 -4.30 13.67 18.60
CA VAL A 145 -3.48 12.51 18.99
C VAL A 145 -2.62 12.03 17.83
N ARG A 146 -3.20 11.88 16.62
CA ARG A 146 -2.44 11.51 15.42
C ARG A 146 -1.31 12.49 15.10
N SER A 147 -1.58 13.78 15.22
CA SER A 147 -0.58 14.83 15.03
C SER A 147 0.54 14.78 16.07
N VAL A 148 0.21 14.65 17.37
CA VAL A 148 1.20 14.60 18.46
C VAL A 148 2.07 13.34 18.36
N LEU A 149 1.45 12.20 18.02
CA LEU A 149 2.16 10.94 17.85
C LEU A 149 2.78 10.77 16.47
N ALA A 150 2.71 11.76 15.58
CA ALA A 150 3.14 11.69 14.18
C ALA A 150 2.84 10.32 13.52
N ILE A 151 1.56 9.96 13.49
CA ILE A 151 1.01 8.76 12.83
C ILE A 151 -0.10 9.18 11.87
N SER A 152 -0.27 8.44 10.78
CA SER A 152 -1.34 8.73 9.81
C SER A 152 -2.67 8.10 10.24
N SER A 153 -2.61 6.94 10.90
CA SER A 153 -3.77 6.20 11.40
C SER A 153 -3.54 5.61 12.80
N ARG A 154 -4.60 5.49 13.61
CA ARG A 154 -4.55 4.78 14.90
C ARG A 154 -4.14 3.32 14.76
N THR A 155 -4.38 2.68 13.62
CA THR A 155 -3.96 1.30 13.36
C THR A 155 -2.44 1.15 13.41
N GLU A 156 -1.68 2.21 13.12
CA GLU A 156 -0.22 2.20 13.22
C GLU A 156 0.27 1.95 14.65
N LEU A 157 -0.53 2.28 15.66
CA LEU A 157 -0.20 1.97 17.05
C LEU A 157 -0.08 0.47 17.32
N ASN A 158 -0.72 -0.37 16.50
CA ASN A 158 -0.66 -1.83 16.63
C ASN A 158 0.45 -2.45 15.77
N THR A 159 0.94 -1.73 14.75
CA THR A 159 1.87 -2.27 13.74
C THR A 159 3.27 -1.65 13.80
N SER A 160 3.44 -0.49 14.43
CA SER A 160 4.73 0.18 14.63
C SER A 160 5.09 0.22 16.11
N ASN A 161 6.21 -0.41 16.47
CA ASN A 161 6.72 -0.43 17.84
C ASN A 161 7.06 0.98 18.36
N GLU A 162 7.53 1.86 17.48
CA GLU A 162 7.87 3.26 17.79
C GLU A 162 6.62 4.09 18.05
N ALA A 163 5.57 3.89 17.23
CA ALA A 163 4.27 4.52 17.45
C ALA A 163 3.64 4.04 18.77
N ALA A 164 3.71 2.74 19.05
CA ALA A 164 3.24 2.14 20.30
C ALA A 164 4.02 2.66 21.52
N ALA A 165 5.32 2.91 21.40
CA ALA A 165 6.14 3.48 22.47
C ALA A 165 5.69 4.90 22.83
N ARG A 166 5.56 5.79 21.83
CA ARG A 166 5.08 7.16 22.02
C ARG A 166 3.66 7.21 22.59
N TRP A 167 2.78 6.31 22.14
CA TRP A 167 1.45 6.17 22.72
C TRP A 167 1.48 5.80 24.20
N ARG A 168 2.27 4.80 24.59
CA ARG A 168 2.41 4.39 26.00
C ARG A 168 2.94 5.52 26.87
N GLU A 169 3.86 6.32 26.37
CA GLU A 169 4.38 7.50 27.07
C GLU A 169 3.28 8.56 27.27
N MET A 170 2.50 8.89 26.24
CA MET A 170 1.35 9.81 26.37
C MET A 170 0.32 9.30 27.39
N VAL A 171 -0.01 8.00 27.39
CA VAL A 171 -0.94 7.42 28.35
C VAL A 171 -0.39 7.51 29.77
N LYS A 172 0.92 7.27 29.96
CA LYS A 172 1.59 7.43 31.25
C LYS A 172 1.53 8.89 31.72
N ASP A 173 1.77 9.85 30.84
CA ASP A 173 1.67 11.28 31.15
C ASP A 173 0.25 11.69 31.53
N PHE A 174 -0.76 11.15 30.82
CA PHE A 174 -2.15 11.33 31.18
C PHE A 174 -2.47 10.77 32.57
N ASP A 175 -2.01 9.57 32.89
CA ASP A 175 -2.25 8.95 34.20
C ASP A 175 -1.56 9.72 35.34
N VAL A 176 -0.37 10.30 35.09
CA VAL A 176 0.32 11.18 36.04
C VAL A 176 -0.44 12.49 36.20
N TRP A 177 -0.90 13.10 35.11
CA TRP A 177 -1.68 14.33 35.14
C TRP A 177 -3.02 14.15 35.88
N ARG A 178 -3.72 13.03 35.65
CA ARG A 178 -5.02 12.74 36.28
C ARG A 178 -4.95 12.52 37.79
N LYS A 179 -3.77 12.18 38.32
CA LYS A 179 -3.55 12.00 39.77
C LYS A 179 -3.24 13.30 40.51
N ARG A 180 -3.03 14.40 39.78
CA ARG A 180 -2.82 15.74 40.35
C ARG A 180 -4.15 16.47 40.47
#